data_AF-A0A3A4R476-F1
#
_entry.id   AF-A0A3A4R476-F1
#
_cell.length_a   1.000
_cell.length_b   1.000
_cell.length_c   1.000
_cell.angle_alpha   90.00
_cell.angle_beta   90.00
_cell.angle_gamma   90.00
#
_symmetry.space_group_name_H-M   'P 1'
#
loop_
_entity.id
_entity.type
_entity.pdbx_description
1 polymer ?
#
loop_
_entity_poly.entity_id
_entity_poly.type
_entity_poly.pdbx_seq_one_letter_code
_entity_poly.pdbx_strand_id
1 'polypeptide(L)'
;MKKSELTANEQTLITHMQQINFGRIRVRIRNHEPDLQTLEIVREVKFKKDNAPNLLYLKTDYALKKEIVEFIEHIHRLNDQSIEIIVQKGIPTNMKVFYKAS
;
A
#
# COMPACT_ATOMS: atom_id res chain seq x y z
N MET A 1 13.45 -0.75 8.91
CA MET A 1 12.31 0.16 8.91
C MET A 1 11.18 -0.44 9.75
N LYS A 2 10.71 0.29 10.74
CA LYS A 2 9.55 0.02 11.57
C LYS A 2 8.36 0.83 11.07
N LYS A 3 7.15 0.41 11.42
CA LYS A 3 5.92 1.12 11.04
C LYS A 3 5.89 2.54 11.60
N SER A 4 6.39 2.75 12.83
CA SER A 4 6.44 4.08 13.44
C SER A 4 7.39 5.08 12.77
N GLU A 5 8.30 4.61 11.90
CA GLU A 5 9.24 5.47 11.16
C GLU A 5 8.59 6.05 9.89
N LEU A 6 7.38 5.61 9.54
CA LEU A 6 6.64 6.05 8.36
C LEU A 6 5.77 7.28 8.65
N THR A 7 5.44 8.05 7.61
CA THR A 7 4.46 9.14 7.72
C THR A 7 3.07 8.59 8.03
N ALA A 8 2.18 9.44 8.54
CA ALA A 8 0.80 9.02 8.84
C ALA A 8 0.06 8.49 7.60
N ASN A 9 0.35 9.08 6.42
CA ASN A 9 -0.26 8.68 5.17
C ASN A 9 0.24 7.30 4.70
N GLU A 10 1.53 7.03 4.84
CA GLU A 10 2.13 5.72 4.54
C GLU A 10 1.61 4.62 5.47
N GLN A 11 1.52 4.91 6.78
CA GLN A 11 0.97 3.97 7.76
C GLN A 11 -0.49 3.63 7.44
N THR A 12 -1.27 4.62 7.02
CA THR A 12 -2.68 4.44 6.62
C THR A 12 -2.78 3.60 5.36
N LEU A 13 -1.95 3.87 4.35
CA LEU A 13 -1.91 3.11 3.11
C LEU A 13 -1.55 1.63 3.36
N ILE A 14 -0.53 1.34 4.17
CA ILE A 14 -0.17 -0.03 4.56
C ILE A 14 -1.31 -0.71 5.32
N THR A 15 -1.99 0.03 6.20
CA THR A 15 -3.13 -0.50 6.97
C THR A 15 -4.26 -0.91 6.02
N HIS A 16 -4.56 -0.12 4.99
CA HIS A 16 -5.53 -0.49 3.96
C HIS A 16 -5.12 -1.76 3.20
N MET A 17 -3.85 -1.91 2.83
CA MET A 17 -3.36 -3.14 2.19
C MET A 17 -3.64 -4.36 3.08
N GLN A 18 -3.31 -4.28 4.37
CA GLN A 18 -3.50 -5.37 5.34
C GLN A 18 -4.97 -5.72 5.56
N GLN A 19 -5.84 -4.70 5.62
CA GLN A 19 -7.27 -4.86 5.79
C GLN A 19 -7.93 -5.53 4.59
N ILE A 20 -7.61 -5.11 3.36
CA ILE A 20 -8.22 -5.74 2.17
C ILE A 20 -7.71 -7.15 1.93
N ASN A 21 -6.48 -7.43 2.37
CA ASN A 21 -5.77 -8.70 2.25
C ASN A 21 -5.45 -9.10 0.81
N PHE A 22 -6.45 -9.14 -0.08
CA PHE A 22 -6.31 -9.35 -1.51
C PHE A 22 -7.04 -8.23 -2.25
N GLY A 23 -6.40 -7.67 -3.26
CA GLY A 23 -7.02 -6.63 -4.06
C GLY A 23 -6.03 -5.70 -4.73
N ARG A 24 -6.51 -4.49 -5.02
CA ARG A 24 -5.78 -3.45 -5.73
C ARG A 24 -6.05 -2.11 -5.08
N ILE A 25 -5.04 -1.27 -5.02
CA ILE A 25 -5.15 0.11 -4.51
C ILE A 25 -4.60 1.05 -5.58
N ARG A 26 -5.30 2.15 -5.85
CA ARG A 26 -4.81 3.25 -6.67
C ARG A 26 -4.75 4.52 -5.83
N VAL A 27 -3.67 5.27 -5.99
CA VAL A 27 -3.44 6.52 -5.24
C VAL A 27 -2.50 7.43 -6.04
N ARG A 28 -2.64 8.74 -5.87
CA ARG A 28 -1.67 9.72 -6.38
C ARG A 28 -0.57 9.93 -5.35
N ILE A 29 0.67 10.05 -5.80
CA ILE A 29 1.80 10.49 -4.97
C ILE A 29 1.97 12.00 -5.16
N ARG A 30 1.98 12.75 -4.07
CA ARG A 30 2.26 14.19 -4.03
C ARG A 30 3.27 14.48 -2.95
N ASN A 31 4.30 15.27 -3.25
CA ASN A 31 5.35 15.60 -2.29
C ASN A 31 5.98 14.35 -1.64
N HIS A 32 6.27 13.32 -2.45
CA HIS A 32 6.86 12.06 -1.98
C HIS A 32 5.99 11.23 -1.01
N GLU A 33 4.70 11.56 -0.90
CA GLU A 33 3.74 10.88 -0.02
C GLU A 33 2.45 10.46 -0.76
N PRO A 34 1.75 9.42 -0.29
CA PRO A 34 0.45 9.05 -0.85
C PRO A 34 -0.64 10.07 -0.44
N ASP A 35 -1.32 10.63 -1.45
CA ASP A 35 -2.48 11.49 -1.26
C ASP A 35 -3.73 10.66 -1.01
N LEU A 36 -4.06 10.46 0.27
CA LEU A 36 -5.20 9.64 0.69
C LEU A 36 -6.55 10.15 0.20
N GLN A 37 -6.67 11.42 -0.24
CA GLN A 37 -7.92 11.92 -0.84
C GLN A 37 -8.19 11.31 -2.22
N THR A 38 -7.16 10.75 -2.86
CA THR A 38 -7.24 10.09 -4.17
C THR A 38 -7.27 8.56 -4.07
N LEU A 39 -7.45 8.02 -2.86
CA LEU A 39 -7.35 6.61 -2.59
C LEU A 39 -8.58 5.85 -3.14
N GLU A 40 -8.34 4.97 -4.10
CA GLU A 40 -9.33 4.03 -4.63
C GLU A 40 -8.94 2.61 -4.24
N ILE A 41 -9.88 1.85 -3.67
CA ILE A 41 -9.63 0.49 -3.15
C ILE A 41 -10.57 -0.49 -3.83
N VAL A 42 -9.99 -1.55 -4.40
CA VAL A 42 -10.73 -2.71 -4.91
C VAL A 42 -10.34 -3.93 -4.07
N ARG A 43 -11.29 -4.51 -3.34
CA ARG A 43 -11.08 -5.75 -2.58
C ARG A 43 -11.45 -6.97 -3.43
N GLU A 44 -10.54 -7.93 -3.51
CA GLU A 44 -10.80 -9.24 -4.13
C GLU A 44 -11.29 -10.23 -3.07
N VAL A 45 -12.46 -10.82 -3.31
CA VAL A 45 -13.02 -11.88 -2.46
C VAL A 45 -12.80 -13.23 -3.13
N LYS A 46 -11.97 -14.10 -2.52
CA LYS A 46 -11.67 -15.42 -3.08
C LYS A 46 -12.61 -16.47 -2.52
N PHE A 47 -13.52 -17.00 -3.34
CA PHE A 47 -14.41 -18.10 -2.93
C PHE A 47 -13.63 -19.37 -2.56
N LYS A 48 -14.08 -20.10 -1.53
CA LYS A 48 -13.48 -21.35 -1.02
C LYS A 48 -12.01 -21.24 -0.56
N LYS A 49 -11.51 -20.03 -0.25
CA LYS A 49 -10.17 -19.76 0.31
C LYS A 49 -10.29 -18.90 1.56
N ASP A 50 -9.27 -18.94 2.42
CA ASP A 50 -9.18 -18.03 3.57
C ASP A 50 -8.95 -16.58 3.08
N ASN A 51 -9.88 -15.69 3.45
CA ASN A 51 -9.85 -14.26 3.14
C ASN A 51 -9.64 -13.39 4.39
N ALA A 52 -9.34 -13.97 5.56
CA ALA A 52 -9.20 -13.22 6.81
C ALA A 52 -8.14 -12.12 6.66
N PRO A 53 -8.39 -10.88 7.13
CA PRO A 53 -7.41 -9.81 7.12
C PRO A 53 -6.09 -10.22 7.78
N ASN A 54 -4.98 -9.66 7.30
CA ASN A 54 -3.68 -9.93 7.89
C ASN A 54 -3.61 -9.32 9.31
N LEU A 55 -3.61 -10.17 10.35
CA LEU A 55 -3.67 -9.79 11.78
C LEU A 55 -2.61 -8.78 12.24
N LEU A 56 -1.57 -8.53 11.43
CA LEU A 56 -0.61 -7.46 11.69
C LEU A 56 -1.24 -6.06 11.74
N TYR A 57 -2.46 -5.85 11.21
CA TYR A 57 -3.18 -4.59 11.37
C TYR A 57 -3.46 -4.24 12.85
N LEU A 58 -3.48 -5.22 13.75
CA LEU A 58 -3.74 -5.03 15.18
C LEU A 58 -2.51 -4.57 15.97
N LYS A 59 -1.31 -4.60 15.37
CA LYS A 59 -0.07 -4.17 16.04
C LYS A 59 0.24 -2.72 15.66
N THR A 60 0.39 -1.88 16.68
CA THR A 60 0.68 -0.45 16.55
C THR A 60 2.05 -0.18 15.96
N ASP A 61 3.07 -0.98 16.33
CA ASP A 61 4.42 -0.89 15.77
C ASP A 61 5.06 -2.29 15.62
N TYR A 62 5.74 -2.51 14.49
CA TYR A 62 6.42 -3.76 14.16
C TYR A 62 7.45 -3.53 13.04
N ALA A 63 8.43 -4.45 12.93
CA ALA A 63 9.38 -4.44 11.82
C ALA A 63 8.67 -4.74 10.50
N LEU A 64 8.79 -3.85 9.53
CA LEU A 64 8.15 -4.01 8.23
C LEU A 64 8.80 -5.16 7.45
N LYS A 65 7.97 -5.88 6.69
CA LYS A 65 8.46 -6.88 5.74
C LYS A 65 9.23 -6.20 4.62
N LYS A 66 10.21 -6.91 4.03
CA LYS A 66 11.11 -6.37 3.01
C LYS A 66 10.35 -5.75 1.83
N GLU A 67 9.27 -6.38 1.40
CA GLU A 67 8.42 -5.92 0.30
C GLU A 67 7.75 -4.58 0.61
N ILE A 68 7.36 -4.36 1.87
CA ILE A 68 6.80 -3.08 2.30
C ILE A 68 7.89 -2.00 2.32
N VAL A 69 9.10 -2.35 2.80
CA VAL A 69 10.23 -1.40 2.80
C VAL A 69 10.59 -0.99 1.38
N GLU A 70 10.72 -1.95 0.47
CA GLU A 70 11.02 -1.70 -0.95
C GLU A 70 9.93 -0.85 -1.61
N PHE A 71 8.66 -1.09 -1.29
CA PHE A 71 7.54 -0.29 -1.77
C PHE A 71 7.63 1.18 -1.29
N ILE A 72 7.91 1.42 -0.01
CA ILE A 72 8.06 2.77 0.55
C ILE A 72 9.24 3.50 -0.08
N GLU A 73 10.38 2.83 -0.25
CA GLU A 73 11.55 3.41 -0.94
C GLU A 73 11.23 3.82 -2.38
N HIS A 74 10.31 3.12 -3.06
CA HIS A 74 9.83 3.55 -4.36
C HIS A 74 8.90 4.76 -4.29
N ILE A 75 7.99 4.84 -3.31
CA ILE A 75 7.15 6.02 -3.10
C ILE A 75 8.00 7.28 -2.92
N HIS A 76 9.05 7.21 -2.10
CA HIS A 76 9.92 8.36 -1.82
C HIS A 76 10.61 8.92 -3.07
N ARG A 77 10.75 8.12 -4.13
CA ARG A 77 11.32 8.55 -5.42
C ARG A 77 10.30 9.18 -6.37
N LEU A 78 9.01 9.08 -6.07
CA LEU A 78 7.92 9.60 -6.91
C LEU A 78 7.50 11.00 -6.46
N ASN A 79 7.13 11.84 -7.41
CA ASN A 79 6.50 13.12 -7.18
C ASN A 79 5.52 13.45 -8.32
N ASP A 80 4.24 13.54 -7.98
CA ASP A 80 3.10 13.84 -8.86
C ASP A 80 2.66 12.74 -9.86
N GLN A 81 3.12 11.49 -9.67
CA GLN A 81 2.62 10.33 -10.41
C GLN A 81 1.44 9.66 -9.70
N SER A 82 0.53 9.06 -10.49
CA SER A 82 -0.41 8.07 -9.97
C SER A 82 0.24 6.70 -9.94
N ILE A 83 -0.12 5.87 -8.96
CA ILE A 83 0.31 4.47 -8.87
C ILE A 83 -0.88 3.53 -8.70
N GLU A 84 -0.73 2.30 -9.17
CA GLU A 84 -1.64 1.19 -8.89
C GLU A 84 -0.83 0.03 -8.30
N ILE A 85 -1.30 -0.49 -7.17
CA ILE A 85 -0.62 -1.50 -6.36
C ILE A 85 -1.49 -2.75 -6.34
N ILE A 86 -0.88 -3.91 -6.61
CA ILE A 86 -1.50 -5.21 -6.38
C ILE A 86 -1.15 -5.66 -4.96
N VAL A 87 -2.18 -6.03 -4.20
CA VAL A 87 -2.05 -6.47 -2.81
C VAL A 87 -2.39 -7.95 -2.71
N GLN A 88 -1.49 -8.73 -2.11
CA GLN A 88 -1.74 -10.13 -1.77
C GLN A 88 -1.31 -10.42 -0.34
N LYS A 89 -2.18 -11.09 0.41
CA LYS A 89 -1.97 -11.40 1.84
C LYS A 89 -1.61 -10.17 2.68
N GLY A 90 -2.15 -9.00 2.30
CA GLY A 90 -1.89 -7.73 2.97
C GLY A 90 -0.55 -7.07 2.65
N ILE A 91 0.12 -7.49 1.59
CA ILE A 91 1.47 -7.03 1.20
C ILE A 91 1.44 -6.55 -0.25
N PRO A 92 2.13 -5.45 -0.60
CA PRO A 92 2.29 -5.05 -2.00
C PRO A 92 3.13 -6.08 -2.73
N THR A 93 2.64 -6.59 -3.86
CA THR A 93 3.36 -7.56 -4.69
C THR A 93 3.74 -7.04 -6.06
N ASN A 94 3.10 -5.95 -6.50
CA ASN A 94 3.39 -5.29 -7.77
C ASN A 94 2.94 -3.84 -7.69
N MET A 95 3.66 -2.92 -8.34
CA MET A 95 3.31 -1.52 -8.47
C MET A 95 3.48 -1.09 -9.94
N LYS A 96 2.45 -0.41 -10.47
CA LYS A 96 2.50 0.30 -11.75
C LYS A 96 2.55 1.79 -11.48
N VAL A 97 3.44 2.51 -12.17
CA VAL A 97 3.53 3.97 -12.11
C VAL A 97 3.01 4.53 -13.43
N PHE A 98 2.07 5.46 -13.35
CA PHE A 98 1.46 6.09 -14.52
C PHE A 98 2.17 7.42 -14.80
N TYR A 99 2.81 7.49 -15.96
CA TYR A 99 3.37 8.72 -16.50
C TYR A 99 2.39 9.32 -17.51
N LYS A 100 2.24 10.64 -17.50
CA LYS A 100 1.57 11.34 -18.60
C LYS A 100 2.53 11.36 -19.78
N ALA A 101 2.08 10.91 -20.94
CA ALA A 101 2.79 11.20 -22.18
C ALA A 101 2.71 12.71 -22.41
N SER A 102 3.86 13.36 -22.48
CA SER A 102 4.01 14.76 -22.91
C SER A 102 3.78 14.91 -24.40
#